data_AF-A0A9E3PGB0-F1
#
_entry.id   AF-A0A9E3PGB0-F1
#
_cell.length_a   1.000
_cell.length_b   1.000
_cell.length_c   1.000
_cell.angle_alpha   90.00
_cell.angle_beta   90.00
_cell.angle_gamma   90.00
#
_symmetry.space_group_name_H-M   'P 1'
#
loop_
_entity.id
_entity.type
_entity.pdbx_description
1 polymer ?
#
loop_
_entity_poly.entity_id
_entity_poly.type
_entity_poly.pdbx_seq_one_letter_code
_entity_poly.pdbx_strand_id
1 'polypeptide(L)'
;MASRKPHPSDIWSENVIAEAVEFTAFCQGGGRITQRFDNRTDAEAAAQRLADQYRRTALVYGISAEGRSALAATIHPSKETPMVTIKTNLAPIQIARLTAIIDGGKVQRSLTKEAAVNRFLKTAADHNVANAVDVLAMGIDAAKSALGFDHNQHVDPAGEARKPKPVKAKTAEASSEIPKMTGPVSADGAVAVAKPKATSTGKRAAAIEAAQRGEIPQAPDFSAATHKPHRAKLAKIIEMVEAGDVDGLRAMEIKPTSSSPKAMLKFRDLAVIALEAKANAA
;
A
#
# COMPACT_ATOMS: atom_id res chain seq x y z
N MET A 1 23.06 -39.44 15.37
CA MET A 1 23.34 -38.05 15.82
C MET A 1 23.09 -38.02 17.32
N ALA A 2 24.11 -37.70 18.14
CA ALA A 2 23.94 -37.66 19.59
C ALA A 2 23.03 -36.47 19.96
N SER A 3 21.91 -36.75 20.63
CA SER A 3 21.03 -35.71 21.18
C SER A 3 21.80 -34.92 22.23
N ARG A 4 21.91 -33.60 22.04
CA ARG A 4 22.46 -32.73 23.08
C ARG A 4 21.50 -32.75 24.27
N LYS A 5 22.05 -32.73 25.49
CA LYS A 5 21.24 -32.56 26.70
C LYS A 5 20.50 -31.22 26.59
N PRO A 6 19.18 -31.17 26.86
CA PRO A 6 18.43 -29.92 26.81
C PRO A 6 18.97 -28.93 27.83
N HIS A 7 18.96 -27.64 27.48
CA HIS A 7 19.41 -26.59 28.41
C HIS A 7 18.37 -26.45 29.54
N PRO A 8 18.76 -26.14 30.78
CA PRO A 8 17.80 -25.97 31.88
C PRO A 8 16.66 -24.98 31.58
N SER A 9 16.94 -23.95 30.78
CA SER A 9 15.94 -22.97 30.34
C SER A 9 14.89 -23.55 29.38
N ASP A 10 15.26 -24.54 28.57
CA ASP A 10 14.32 -25.21 27.66
C ASP A 10 13.36 -26.09 28.47
N ILE A 11 13.90 -26.85 29.43
CA ILE A 11 13.11 -27.66 30.37
C ILE A 11 12.14 -26.80 31.16
N TRP A 12 12.60 -25.65 31.67
CA TRP A 12 11.73 -24.70 32.37
C TRP A 12 10.61 -24.17 31.47
N SER A 13 10.94 -23.83 30.22
CA SER A 13 9.96 -23.33 29.26
C SER A 13 8.91 -24.40 28.92
N GLU A 14 9.35 -25.64 28.70
CA GLU A 14 8.48 -26.78 28.44
C GLU A 14 7.51 -27.03 29.61
N ASN A 15 7.99 -26.95 30.85
CA ASN A 15 7.13 -27.09 32.03
C ASN A 15 6.08 -25.98 32.11
N VAL A 16 6.46 -24.72 31.88
CA VAL A 16 5.53 -23.59 31.86
C VAL A 16 4.49 -23.74 30.73
N ILE A 17 4.91 -24.23 29.57
CA ILE A 17 4.00 -24.48 28.43
C ILE A 17 3.05 -25.65 28.74
N ALA A 18 3.52 -26.69 29.42
CA ALA A 18 2.71 -27.83 29.80
C ALA A 18 1.65 -27.49 30.87
N GLU A 19 1.99 -26.58 31.79
CA GLU A 19 1.10 -26.06 32.84
C GLU A 19 0.31 -24.80 32.41
N ALA A 20 0.41 -24.40 31.14
CA ALA A 20 -0.24 -23.19 30.66
C ALA A 20 -1.77 -23.32 30.69
N VAL A 21 -2.42 -22.34 31.31
CA VAL A 21 -3.89 -22.23 31.36
C VAL A 21 -4.43 -21.30 30.28
N GLU A 22 -3.58 -20.44 29.74
CA GLU A 22 -3.93 -19.47 28.70
C GLU A 22 -2.77 -19.34 27.71
N PHE A 23 -3.09 -19.15 26.44
CA PHE A 23 -2.15 -18.88 25.37
C PHE A 23 -2.40 -17.51 24.76
N THR A 24 -1.34 -16.81 24.43
CA THR A 24 -1.41 -15.46 23.87
C THR A 24 -0.66 -15.38 22.55
N ALA A 25 -1.36 -15.00 21.48
CA ALA A 25 -0.77 -14.65 20.20
C ALA A 25 -0.39 -13.17 20.17
N PHE A 26 0.83 -12.87 19.75
CA PHE A 26 1.43 -11.54 19.79
C PHE A 26 2.10 -11.18 18.47
N CYS A 27 1.86 -9.97 17.96
CA CYS A 27 2.59 -9.43 16.80
C CYS A 27 2.88 -7.93 16.98
N GLN A 28 4.10 -7.50 16.66
CA GLN A 28 4.50 -6.08 16.67
C GLN A 28 4.27 -5.45 15.27
N GLY A 29 3.03 -5.08 14.97
CA GLY A 29 2.63 -4.49 13.69
C GLY A 29 2.14 -3.05 13.82
N GLY A 30 3.00 -2.09 14.19
CA GLY A 30 2.60 -0.67 14.36
C GLY A 30 1.80 -0.39 15.65
N GLY A 31 1.78 -1.36 16.56
CA GLY A 31 1.10 -1.34 17.85
C GLY A 31 1.18 -2.73 18.48
N ARG A 32 0.79 -2.86 19.75
CA ARG A 32 0.71 -4.16 20.43
C ARG A 32 -0.61 -4.83 20.07
N ILE A 33 -0.57 -5.82 19.19
CA ILE A 33 -1.74 -6.65 18.87
C ILE A 33 -1.58 -7.96 19.64
N THR A 34 -2.52 -8.21 20.54
CA THR A 34 -2.49 -9.34 21.47
C THR A 34 -3.86 -9.99 21.48
N GLN A 35 -3.91 -11.29 21.23
CA GLN A 35 -5.13 -12.10 21.28
C GLN A 35 -4.90 -13.27 22.24
N ARG A 36 -5.92 -13.60 23.04
CA ARG A 36 -5.88 -14.60 24.10
C ARG A 36 -6.75 -15.79 23.71
N PHE A 37 -6.29 -16.99 24.05
CA PHE A 37 -6.90 -18.26 23.68
C PHE A 37 -6.72 -19.26 24.83
N ASP A 38 -7.69 -20.15 25.01
CA ASP A 38 -7.61 -21.20 26.03
C ASP A 38 -6.73 -22.38 25.61
N ASN A 39 -6.45 -22.51 24.30
CA ASN A 39 -5.68 -23.61 23.76
C ASN A 39 -4.50 -23.13 22.88
N ARG A 40 -3.49 -23.99 22.75
CA ARG A 40 -2.28 -23.71 21.98
C ARG A 40 -2.56 -23.64 20.48
N THR A 41 -3.38 -24.55 19.95
CA THR A 41 -3.63 -24.70 18.52
C THR A 41 -4.32 -23.48 17.93
N ASP A 42 -5.32 -22.92 18.61
CA ASP A 42 -6.02 -21.71 18.15
C ASP A 42 -5.11 -20.48 18.27
N ALA A 43 -4.28 -20.43 19.31
CA ALA A 43 -3.28 -19.37 19.45
C ALA A 43 -2.25 -19.40 18.31
N GLU A 44 -1.78 -20.59 17.90
CA GLU A 44 -0.90 -20.76 16.76
C GLU A 44 -1.60 -20.38 15.44
N ALA A 45 -2.85 -20.80 15.22
CA ALA A 45 -3.62 -20.43 14.03
C ALA A 45 -3.89 -18.91 13.97
N ALA A 46 -4.15 -18.27 15.10
CA ALA A 46 -4.29 -16.82 15.20
C ALA A 46 -2.96 -16.10 14.96
N ALA A 47 -1.87 -16.59 15.54
CA ALA A 47 -0.53 -16.05 15.30
C ALA A 47 -0.12 -16.19 13.82
N GLN A 48 -0.49 -17.28 13.13
CA GLN A 48 -0.27 -17.41 11.68
C GLN A 48 -1.05 -16.34 10.89
N ARG A 49 -2.34 -16.14 11.20
CA ARG A 49 -3.15 -15.07 10.58
C ARG A 49 -2.54 -13.69 10.80
N LEU A 50 -2.09 -13.39 12.02
CA LEU A 50 -1.40 -12.15 12.36
C LEU A 50 -0.08 -12.01 11.59
N ALA A 51 0.71 -13.08 11.53
CA ALA A 51 1.99 -13.07 10.83
C ALA A 51 1.82 -12.77 9.34
N ASP A 52 0.84 -13.42 8.71
CA ASP A 52 0.54 -13.23 7.29
C ASP A 52 -0.07 -11.85 7.00
N GLN A 53 -1.00 -11.39 7.85
CA GLN A 53 -1.65 -10.08 7.72
C GLN A 53 -0.64 -8.93 7.82
N TYR A 54 0.27 -8.99 8.79
CA TYR A 54 1.24 -7.92 9.05
C TYR A 54 2.60 -8.15 8.39
N ARG A 55 2.79 -9.28 7.70
CA ARG A 55 4.07 -9.72 7.10
C ARG A 55 5.22 -9.65 8.10
N ARG A 56 4.97 -10.07 9.33
CA ARG A 56 5.91 -10.02 10.46
C ARG A 56 5.84 -11.30 11.26
N THR A 57 6.90 -11.62 11.99
CA THR A 57 6.88 -12.75 12.91
C THR A 57 5.87 -12.51 14.01
N ALA A 58 5.03 -13.50 14.28
CA ALA A 58 4.15 -13.56 15.44
C ALA A 58 4.72 -14.54 16.47
N LEU A 59 4.50 -14.26 17.75
CA LEU A 59 4.96 -15.07 18.87
C LEU A 59 3.73 -15.62 19.61
N VAL A 60 3.83 -16.86 20.06
CA VAL A 60 2.82 -17.48 20.92
C VAL A 60 3.45 -17.72 22.28
N TYR A 61 2.83 -17.19 23.33
CA TYR A 61 3.25 -17.40 24.72
C TYR A 61 2.23 -18.27 25.45
N GLY A 62 2.69 -19.26 26.21
CA GLY A 62 1.88 -19.94 27.22
C GLY A 62 2.02 -19.23 28.57
N ILE A 63 0.91 -19.08 29.28
CA ILE A 63 0.83 -18.43 30.60
C ILE A 63 0.31 -19.47 31.59
N SER A 64 1.10 -19.77 32.64
CA SER A 64 0.67 -20.68 33.71
C SER A 64 -0.29 -20.00 34.69
N ALA A 65 -0.96 -20.79 35.53
CA ALA A 65 -1.86 -20.27 36.57
C ALA A 65 -1.16 -19.31 37.56
N GLU A 66 0.16 -19.45 37.73
CA GLU A 66 0.99 -18.57 38.56
C GLU A 66 1.41 -17.28 37.84
N GLY A 67 0.96 -17.07 36.60
CA GLY A 67 1.29 -15.89 35.78
C GLY A 67 2.68 -15.94 35.13
N ARG A 68 3.35 -17.10 35.14
CA ARG A 68 4.64 -17.27 34.44
C ARG A 68 4.38 -17.44 32.95
N SER A 69 5.18 -16.78 32.12
CA SER A 69 5.08 -16.85 30.65
C SER A 69 6.31 -17.50 30.03
N ALA A 70 6.10 -18.41 29.08
CA ALA A 70 7.15 -18.99 28.25
C ALA A 70 6.78 -18.95 26.76
N LEU A 71 7.78 -18.85 25.88
CA LEU A 71 7.58 -18.81 24.44
C LEU A 71 7.26 -20.22 23.92
N ALA A 72 6.02 -20.43 23.49
CA ALA A 72 5.53 -21.71 22.99
C ALA A 72 5.86 -21.92 21.50
N ALA A 73 5.74 -20.87 20.68
CA ALA A 73 6.03 -20.94 19.26
C ALA A 73 6.46 -19.57 18.68
N THR A 74 7.32 -19.62 17.68
CA THR A 74 7.66 -18.48 16.82
C THR A 74 7.14 -18.76 15.42
N ILE A 75 6.16 -17.98 14.98
CA ILE A 75 5.50 -18.16 13.69
C ILE A 75 5.97 -17.08 12.73
N HIS A 76 6.66 -17.51 11.69
CA HIS A 76 7.07 -16.62 10.60
C HIS A 76 5.92 -16.43 9.60
N PRO A 77 5.84 -15.27 8.95
CA PRO A 77 4.90 -15.09 7.86
C PRO A 77 5.17 -16.15 6.80
N SER A 78 4.12 -16.78 6.28
CA SER A 78 4.24 -17.73 5.20
C SER A 78 4.93 -17.01 4.03
N LYS A 79 6.11 -17.51 3.63
CA LYS A 79 6.85 -17.01 2.45
C LYS A 79 5.98 -17.06 1.19
N GLU A 80 5.00 -17.94 1.23
CA GLU A 80 4.02 -18.18 0.21
C GLU A 80 2.66 -18.25 0.90
N THR A 81 2.01 -17.12 1.15
CA THR A 81 0.64 -17.11 0.68
C THR A 81 0.79 -17.04 -0.83
N PRO A 82 0.62 -18.13 -1.60
CA PRO A 82 0.42 -17.94 -3.02
C PRO A 82 -0.73 -16.96 -3.10
N MET A 83 -0.49 -15.80 -3.70
CA MET A 83 -1.61 -15.07 -4.28
C MET A 83 -2.29 -16.12 -5.14
N VAL A 84 -3.52 -16.50 -4.76
CA VAL A 84 -4.21 -17.58 -5.48
C VAL A 84 -4.45 -17.02 -6.87
N THR A 85 -3.55 -17.35 -7.80
CA THR A 85 -3.65 -16.95 -9.19
C THR A 85 -4.70 -17.84 -9.82
N ILE A 86 -5.96 -17.58 -9.45
CA ILE A 86 -7.09 -18.21 -10.12
C ILE A 86 -7.11 -17.63 -11.53
N LYS A 87 -6.88 -18.48 -12.53
CA LYS A 87 -7.08 -18.13 -13.93
C LYS A 87 -8.58 -18.00 -14.16
N THR A 88 -9.12 -16.80 -13.95
CA THR A 88 -10.52 -16.48 -14.24
C THR A 88 -10.61 -15.88 -15.63
N ASN A 89 -11.71 -16.10 -16.35
CA ASN A 89 -12.01 -15.38 -17.59
C ASN A 89 -12.66 -14.01 -17.33
N LEU A 90 -12.91 -13.69 -16.06
CA LEU A 90 -13.60 -12.47 -15.65
C LEU A 90 -12.67 -11.26 -15.59
N ALA A 91 -13.19 -10.11 -16.00
CA ALA A 91 -12.52 -8.82 -15.86
C ALA A 91 -12.56 -8.35 -14.39
N PRO A 92 -11.59 -7.54 -13.91
CA PRO A 92 -11.55 -7.08 -12.51
C PRO A 92 -12.84 -6.39 -12.02
N ILE A 93 -13.50 -5.65 -12.91
CA ILE A 93 -14.77 -4.97 -12.60
C ILE A 93 -15.93 -5.94 -12.40
N GLN A 94 -15.90 -7.09 -13.07
CA GLN A 94 -16.93 -8.12 -12.97
C GLN A 94 -16.80 -8.86 -11.64
N ILE A 95 -15.56 -9.16 -11.24
CA ILE A 95 -15.25 -9.74 -9.93
C ILE A 95 -15.70 -8.79 -8.81
N ALA A 96 -15.39 -7.49 -8.94
CA ALA A 96 -15.84 -6.49 -7.96
C ALA A 96 -17.37 -6.38 -7.85
N ARG A 97 -18.10 -6.58 -8.94
CA ARG A 97 -19.57 -6.65 -8.91
C ARG A 97 -20.07 -7.90 -8.17
N LEU A 98 -19.44 -9.06 -8.39
CA LEU A 98 -19.76 -10.27 -7.65
C LEU A 98 -19.47 -10.10 -6.14
N THR A 99 -18.37 -9.46 -5.78
CA THR A 99 -18.07 -9.14 -4.38
C THR A 99 -19.13 -8.22 -3.77
N ALA A 100 -19.55 -7.18 -4.49
CA ALA A 100 -20.60 -6.26 -4.04
C ALA A 100 -21.96 -6.95 -3.86
N ILE A 101 -22.25 -7.96 -4.67
CA ILE A 101 -23.47 -8.78 -4.55
C ILE A 101 -23.46 -9.58 -3.24
N ILE A 102 -22.31 -10.14 -2.85
CA ILE A 102 -22.17 -10.89 -1.57
C ILE A 102 -22.24 -9.94 -0.36
N ASP A 103 -21.54 -8.82 -0.42
CA ASP A 103 -21.40 -7.85 0.68
C ASP A 103 -22.63 -6.91 0.82
N GLY A 104 -23.55 -6.89 -0.15
CA GLY A 104 -24.64 -5.91 -0.23
C GLY A 104 -24.16 -4.46 -0.42
N GLY A 105 -22.89 -4.29 -0.81
CA GLY A 105 -22.16 -3.04 -0.76
C GLY A 105 -21.96 -2.37 -2.13
N LYS A 106 -21.26 -1.22 -2.11
CA LYS A 106 -20.87 -0.51 -3.34
C LYS A 106 -19.69 -1.22 -4.03
N VAL A 107 -19.70 -1.24 -5.36
CA VAL A 107 -18.62 -1.84 -6.17
C VAL A 107 -17.29 -1.14 -5.91
N GLN A 108 -16.37 -1.83 -5.23
CA GLN A 108 -15.00 -1.33 -5.02
C GLN A 108 -14.07 -1.82 -6.12
N ARG A 109 -13.55 -0.89 -6.92
CA ARG A 109 -12.58 -1.22 -7.97
C ARG A 109 -11.24 -1.62 -7.34
N SER A 110 -10.69 -2.72 -7.81
CA SER A 110 -9.31 -3.13 -7.52
C SER A 110 -8.40 -2.73 -8.67
N LEU A 111 -7.18 -2.32 -8.34
CA LEU A 111 -6.17 -1.91 -9.33
C LEU A 111 -5.67 -3.07 -10.18
N THR A 112 -5.70 -4.29 -9.64
CA THR A 112 -5.26 -5.52 -10.30
C THR A 112 -6.35 -6.59 -10.23
N LYS A 113 -6.32 -7.52 -11.19
CA LYS A 113 -7.25 -8.65 -11.27
C LYS A 113 -7.14 -9.56 -10.05
N GLU A 114 -5.92 -9.82 -9.61
CA GLU A 114 -5.62 -10.67 -8.47
C GLU A 114 -6.10 -10.05 -7.15
N ALA A 115 -5.99 -8.72 -7.00
CA ALA A 115 -6.55 -8.02 -5.84
C ALA A 115 -8.09 -8.07 -5.82
N ALA A 116 -8.75 -8.15 -6.98
CA ALA A 116 -10.19 -8.37 -7.05
C ALA A 116 -10.57 -9.80 -6.60
N VAL A 117 -9.82 -10.80 -7.08
CA VAL A 117 -10.03 -12.21 -6.71
C VAL A 117 -9.87 -12.42 -5.20
N ASN A 118 -8.80 -11.91 -4.60
CA ASN A 118 -8.55 -12.09 -3.17
C ASN A 118 -9.63 -11.41 -2.29
N ARG A 119 -10.12 -10.24 -2.71
CA ARG A 119 -11.25 -9.58 -2.04
C ARG A 119 -12.51 -10.44 -2.13
N PHE A 120 -12.82 -10.94 -3.33
CA PHE A 120 -13.95 -11.83 -3.51
C PHE A 120 -13.86 -13.08 -2.64
N LEU A 121 -12.72 -13.78 -2.63
CA LEU A 121 -12.54 -14.98 -1.81
C LEU A 121 -12.66 -14.70 -0.31
N LYS A 122 -12.10 -13.57 0.14
CA LYS A 122 -12.20 -13.15 1.54
C LYS A 122 -13.66 -12.89 1.93
N THR A 123 -14.35 -12.06 1.16
CA THR A 123 -15.78 -11.75 1.40
C THR A 123 -16.64 -13.02 1.29
N ALA A 124 -16.35 -13.91 0.34
CA ALA A 124 -17.04 -15.18 0.22
C ALA A 124 -16.84 -16.09 1.45
N ALA A 125 -15.62 -16.13 2.01
CA ALA A 125 -15.33 -16.85 3.25
C ALA A 125 -16.05 -16.23 4.45
N ASP A 126 -16.05 -14.90 4.57
CA ASP A 126 -16.75 -14.17 5.64
C ASP A 126 -18.28 -14.43 5.60
N HIS A 127 -18.84 -14.63 4.40
CA HIS A 127 -20.27 -14.93 4.18
C HIS A 127 -20.58 -16.43 4.02
N ASN A 128 -19.62 -17.31 4.30
CA ASN A 128 -19.76 -18.76 4.24
C ASN A 128 -20.26 -19.31 2.88
N VAL A 129 -19.87 -18.66 1.79
CA VAL A 129 -20.20 -19.07 0.41
C VAL A 129 -19.33 -20.26 0.02
N ALA A 130 -19.96 -21.43 -0.12
CA ALA A 130 -19.30 -22.63 -0.61
C ALA A 130 -18.88 -22.48 -2.09
N ASN A 131 -17.75 -23.08 -2.48
CA ASN A 131 -17.28 -23.15 -3.88
C ASN A 131 -17.01 -21.80 -4.55
N ALA A 132 -16.58 -20.78 -3.79
CA ALA A 132 -16.24 -19.45 -4.30
C ALA A 132 -15.19 -19.47 -5.43
N VAL A 133 -14.29 -20.44 -5.41
CA VAL A 133 -13.27 -20.64 -6.47
C VAL A 133 -13.93 -21.04 -7.80
N ASP A 134 -14.94 -21.91 -7.76
CA ASP A 134 -15.65 -22.40 -8.94
C ASP A 134 -16.53 -21.30 -9.53
N VAL A 135 -17.16 -20.48 -8.68
CA VAL A 135 -17.93 -19.29 -9.08
C VAL A 135 -17.09 -18.32 -9.91
N LEU A 136 -15.79 -18.19 -9.60
CA LEU A 136 -14.88 -17.33 -10.35
C LEU A 136 -14.38 -17.96 -11.66
N ALA A 137 -14.44 -19.30 -11.78
CA ALA A 137 -14.14 -20.02 -13.01
C ALA A 137 -15.31 -20.01 -14.00
N MET A 138 -16.53 -19.79 -13.50
CA MET A 138 -17.76 -19.66 -14.29
C MET A 138 -17.89 -18.29 -14.98
N GLY A 139 -18.70 -18.24 -16.05
CA GLY A 139 -19.14 -16.96 -16.65
C GLY A 139 -20.01 -16.16 -15.67
N ILE A 140 -20.10 -14.83 -15.86
CA ILE A 140 -20.84 -13.92 -14.94
C ILE A 140 -22.25 -14.39 -14.65
N ASP A 141 -22.97 -14.86 -15.66
CA ASP A 141 -24.38 -15.18 -15.51
C ASP A 141 -24.55 -16.44 -14.68
N ALA A 142 -23.72 -17.46 -14.91
CA ALA A 142 -23.66 -18.66 -14.06
C ALA A 142 -23.18 -18.34 -12.63
N ALA A 143 -22.22 -17.43 -12.47
CA ALA A 143 -21.73 -16.99 -11.17
C ALA A 143 -22.80 -16.27 -10.34
N LYS A 144 -23.63 -15.43 -10.99
CA LYS A 144 -24.77 -14.76 -10.33
C LYS A 144 -25.86 -15.75 -9.91
N SER A 145 -26.19 -16.71 -10.79
CA SER A 145 -27.17 -17.75 -10.49
C SER A 145 -26.69 -18.66 -9.35
N ALA A 146 -25.40 -19.02 -9.32
CA ALA A 146 -24.81 -19.82 -8.24
C ALA A 146 -24.80 -19.09 -6.88
N LEU A 147 -24.74 -17.76 -6.88
CA LEU A 147 -24.83 -16.94 -5.68
C LEU A 147 -26.29 -16.69 -5.22
N GLY A 148 -27.28 -17.29 -5.87
CA GLY A 148 -28.69 -17.22 -5.45
C GLY A 148 -29.39 -15.89 -5.73
N PHE A 149 -28.85 -15.06 -6.63
CA PHE A 149 -29.50 -13.82 -7.05
C PHE A 149 -30.33 -14.07 -8.31
N ASP A 150 -31.54 -14.62 -8.12
CA ASP A 150 -32.57 -14.60 -9.14
C ASP A 150 -32.90 -13.15 -9.52
N HIS A 151 -32.99 -12.90 -10.83
CA HIS A 151 -33.27 -11.59 -11.39
C HIS A 151 -34.75 -11.23 -11.19
N ASN A 152 -35.18 -10.96 -9.97
CA ASN A 152 -36.48 -10.36 -9.71
C ASN A 152 -36.58 -9.73 -8.32
N GLN A 153 -35.97 -8.55 -8.12
CA GLN A 153 -36.46 -7.45 -7.27
C GLN A 153 -35.38 -6.35 -7.12
N HIS A 154 -35.30 -5.47 -8.11
CA HIS A 154 -35.41 -4.03 -7.85
C HIS A 154 -35.81 -3.36 -9.17
N VAL A 155 -37.10 -3.08 -9.27
CA VAL A 155 -37.66 -2.18 -10.26
C VAL A 155 -37.40 -0.77 -9.71
N ASP A 156 -36.59 0.03 -10.39
CA ASP A 156 -36.64 1.48 -10.22
C ASP A 156 -37.84 1.98 -11.06
N PRO A 157 -38.87 2.65 -10.49
CA PRO A 157 -39.91 3.26 -11.30
C PRO A 157 -39.49 4.66 -11.77
N ALA A 158 -39.54 4.87 -13.09
CA ALA A 158 -39.66 6.12 -13.86
C ALA A 158 -38.75 7.31 -13.48
N GLY A 159 -38.03 7.99 -14.37
CA GLY A 159 -37.95 8.11 -15.82
C GLY A 159 -37.01 9.30 -16.08
N GLU A 160 -36.18 9.28 -17.12
CA GLU A 160 -36.21 10.31 -18.17
C GLU A 160 -35.36 9.79 -19.34
N ALA A 161 -35.99 9.66 -20.50
CA ALA A 161 -35.39 9.13 -21.71
C ALA A 161 -34.33 10.08 -22.32
N ARG A 162 -33.16 9.54 -22.71
CA ARG A 162 -32.39 10.08 -23.85
C ARG A 162 -31.89 8.94 -24.75
N LYS A 163 -32.42 8.93 -25.98
CA LYS A 163 -32.16 7.97 -27.06
C LYS A 163 -30.69 7.94 -27.49
N PRO A 164 -30.14 6.77 -27.89
CA PRO A 164 -28.79 6.64 -28.43
C PRO A 164 -28.72 7.09 -29.90
N LYS A 165 -27.67 7.84 -30.28
CA LYS A 165 -27.30 8.08 -31.70
C LYS A 165 -26.23 7.07 -32.14
N PRO A 166 -26.27 6.61 -33.41
CA PRO A 166 -25.57 5.41 -33.86
C PRO A 166 -24.12 5.68 -34.28
N VAL A 167 -23.19 4.84 -33.85
CA VAL A 167 -21.81 4.81 -34.36
C VAL A 167 -21.76 3.78 -35.48
N LYS A 168 -21.64 4.25 -36.72
CA LYS A 168 -21.37 3.39 -37.89
C LYS A 168 -19.90 2.99 -37.90
N ALA A 169 -19.66 1.70 -38.00
CA ALA A 169 -18.38 1.13 -38.39
C ALA A 169 -18.16 1.28 -39.91
N LYS A 170 -16.93 1.59 -40.33
CA LYS A 170 -16.28 0.93 -41.48
C LYS A 170 -14.77 1.20 -41.49
N THR A 171 -14.07 0.14 -41.90
CA THR A 171 -12.64 -0.15 -41.87
C THR A 171 -11.93 0.26 -43.18
N ALA A 172 -10.58 0.20 -43.18
CA ALA A 172 -9.62 0.10 -44.30
C ALA A 172 -9.26 1.44 -45.02
N GLU A 173 -8.07 1.72 -45.54
CA GLU A 173 -6.68 1.23 -45.47
C GLU A 173 -5.80 2.24 -46.27
N ALA A 174 -4.48 2.16 -46.10
CA ALA A 174 -3.39 2.47 -47.05
C ALA A 174 -2.86 3.92 -47.32
N SER A 175 -1.51 4.02 -47.16
CA SER A 175 -0.48 4.80 -47.91
C SER A 175 -0.59 6.33 -48.00
N SER A 176 0.45 7.17 -48.10
CA SER A 176 1.93 7.17 -48.17
C SER A 176 2.32 8.68 -48.12
N GLU A 177 3.36 9.18 -47.44
CA GLU A 177 4.66 9.64 -48.02
C GLU A 177 5.37 10.58 -47.00
N ILE A 178 6.58 10.19 -46.54
CA ILE A 178 7.91 10.88 -46.53
C ILE A 178 7.91 12.45 -46.45
N PRO A 179 8.74 13.15 -45.61
CA PRO A 179 10.20 13.01 -45.65
C PRO A 179 11.04 13.11 -44.37
N LYS A 180 12.23 12.52 -44.54
CA LYS A 180 13.42 12.46 -43.70
C LYS A 180 14.45 13.45 -44.27
N MET A 181 15.07 14.30 -43.44
CA MET A 181 16.40 14.93 -43.66
C MET A 181 16.81 15.68 -42.37
N THR A 182 17.79 15.20 -41.59
CA THR A 182 19.24 15.62 -41.54
C THR A 182 19.42 17.07 -41.07
N GLY A 183 19.79 17.33 -39.80
CA GLY A 183 21.15 17.29 -39.19
C GLY A 183 21.55 18.74 -38.78
N PRO A 184 22.67 19.04 -38.09
CA PRO A 184 23.66 18.21 -37.39
C PRO A 184 23.83 18.59 -35.90
N VAL A 185 24.40 17.72 -35.06
CA VAL A 185 25.27 18.22 -33.96
C VAL A 185 26.32 17.16 -33.64
N SER A 186 27.56 17.63 -33.74
CA SER A 186 28.80 16.93 -33.54
C SER A 186 28.95 16.32 -32.15
N ALA A 187 29.78 15.28 -32.12
CA ALA A 187 30.36 14.67 -30.95
C ALA A 187 31.11 15.68 -30.08
N ASP A 188 30.97 15.56 -28.76
CA ASP A 188 32.13 15.43 -27.88
C ASP A 188 31.74 14.75 -26.57
N GLY A 189 32.66 13.94 -26.05
CA GLY A 189 32.40 12.94 -25.02
C GLY A 189 32.23 13.51 -23.61
N ALA A 190 31.38 12.86 -22.82
CA ALA A 190 31.56 12.74 -21.37
C ALA A 190 30.85 11.48 -20.86
N VAL A 191 31.65 10.61 -20.26
CA VAL A 191 31.27 9.34 -19.64
C VAL A 191 30.23 9.58 -18.54
N ALA A 192 28.96 9.28 -18.80
CA ALA A 192 27.92 9.31 -17.78
C ALA A 192 27.95 7.99 -16.98
N VAL A 193 28.80 7.97 -15.95
CA VAL A 193 28.82 6.94 -14.90
C VAL A 193 27.41 6.77 -14.34
N ALA A 194 26.89 5.55 -14.43
CA ALA A 194 25.63 5.15 -13.82
C ALA A 194 25.67 5.42 -12.30
N LYS A 195 24.96 6.45 -11.85
CA LYS A 195 24.76 6.69 -10.41
C LYS A 195 23.88 5.55 -9.84
N PRO A 196 24.35 4.82 -8.82
CA PRO A 196 23.52 3.81 -8.17
C PRO A 196 22.32 4.48 -7.49
N LYS A 197 21.14 3.87 -7.62
CA LYS A 197 19.90 4.27 -6.93
C LYS A 197 20.13 4.21 -5.41
N ALA A 198 20.56 5.32 -4.82
CA ALA A 198 20.55 5.49 -3.38
C ALA A 198 19.10 5.33 -2.89
N THR A 199 18.94 4.44 -1.91
CA THR A 199 17.71 4.24 -1.17
C THR A 199 17.18 5.59 -0.66
N SER A 200 15.86 5.74 -0.60
CA SER A 200 15.16 7.02 -0.38
C SER A 200 15.58 7.79 0.89
N THR A 201 16.28 7.13 1.83
CA THR A 201 16.86 7.70 3.03
C THR A 201 18.09 8.58 2.74
N GLY A 202 18.98 8.17 1.82
CA GLY A 202 20.22 8.91 1.53
C GLY A 202 19.99 10.27 0.85
N LYS A 203 18.95 10.38 0.03
CA LYS A 203 18.59 11.65 -0.63
C LYS A 203 18.03 12.70 0.35
N ARG A 204 17.48 12.28 1.49
CA ARG A 204 16.99 13.20 2.51
C ARG A 204 18.12 13.75 3.35
N ALA A 205 19.05 12.90 3.79
CA ALA A 205 20.24 13.31 4.54
C ALA A 205 21.07 14.31 3.73
N ALA A 206 21.36 14.01 2.46
CA ALA A 206 22.10 14.91 1.59
C ALA A 206 21.45 16.29 1.39
N ALA A 207 20.11 16.36 1.35
CA ALA A 207 19.39 17.62 1.21
C ALA A 207 19.41 18.46 2.51
N ILE A 208 19.43 17.81 3.68
CA ILE A 208 19.54 18.48 4.97
C ILE A 208 20.98 18.98 5.17
N GLU A 209 21.99 18.19 4.84
CA GLU A 209 23.40 18.60 4.89
C GLU A 209 23.71 19.74 3.92
N ALA A 210 23.14 19.71 2.71
CA ALA A 210 23.25 20.82 1.77
C ALA A 210 22.59 22.10 2.33
N ALA A 211 21.40 21.98 2.92
CA ALA A 211 20.76 23.10 3.60
C ALA A 211 21.61 23.62 4.77
N GLN A 212 22.21 22.75 5.58
CA GLN A 212 23.11 23.15 6.68
C GLN A 212 24.39 23.84 6.18
N ARG A 213 24.83 23.55 4.95
CA ARG A 213 25.91 24.29 4.27
C ARG A 213 25.45 25.62 3.66
N GLY A 214 24.18 25.98 3.82
CA GLY A 214 23.59 27.19 3.25
C GLY A 214 23.16 27.05 1.79
N GLU A 215 23.13 25.85 1.21
CA GLU A 215 22.61 25.65 -0.14
C GLU A 215 21.06 25.63 -0.11
N ILE A 216 20.43 26.63 -0.72
CA ILE A 216 18.96 26.69 -0.82
C ILE A 216 18.51 25.56 -1.77
N PRO A 217 17.61 24.65 -1.34
CA PRO A 217 17.15 23.56 -2.19
C PRO A 217 16.44 24.09 -3.44
N GLN A 218 16.46 23.33 -4.54
CA GLN A 218 15.68 23.68 -5.72
C GLN A 218 14.17 23.60 -5.41
N ALA A 219 13.41 24.59 -5.90
CA ALA A 219 11.97 24.65 -5.72
C ALA A 219 11.27 23.39 -6.29
N PRO A 220 10.28 22.80 -5.57
CA PRO A 220 9.49 21.69 -6.08
C PRO A 220 8.72 22.07 -7.35
N ASP A 221 8.78 21.25 -8.40
CA ASP A 221 8.00 21.49 -9.62
C ASP A 221 6.52 21.10 -9.46
N PHE A 222 5.63 22.07 -9.65
CA PHE A 222 4.16 21.91 -9.66
C PHE A 222 3.53 22.23 -11.04
N SER A 223 4.27 22.03 -12.12
CA SER A 223 3.83 22.23 -13.52
C SER A 223 2.61 21.40 -13.94
N ALA A 224 2.35 20.26 -13.30
CA ALA A 224 1.19 19.41 -13.60
C ALA A 224 -0.16 20.09 -13.26
N ALA A 225 -1.18 19.86 -14.09
CA ALA A 225 -2.50 20.49 -13.95
C ALA A 225 -3.19 20.19 -12.60
N THR A 226 -2.88 19.04 -11.99
CA THR A 226 -3.40 18.61 -10.69
C THR A 226 -2.89 19.45 -9.50
N HIS A 227 -1.78 20.19 -9.67
CA HIS A 227 -1.18 21.02 -8.62
C HIS A 227 -1.57 22.51 -8.73
N LYS A 228 -2.45 22.86 -9.67
CA LYS A 228 -2.95 24.24 -9.89
C LYS A 228 -3.32 25.00 -8.60
N PRO A 229 -4.04 24.44 -7.61
CA PRO A 229 -4.39 25.18 -6.39
C PRO A 229 -3.20 25.47 -5.47
N HIS A 230 -2.06 24.78 -5.63
CA HIS A 230 -0.89 24.92 -4.78
C HIS A 230 0.21 25.82 -5.36
N ARG A 231 0.13 26.18 -6.64
CA ARG A 231 1.13 27.04 -7.32
C ARG A 231 1.22 28.43 -6.70
N ALA A 232 0.08 29.05 -6.39
CA ALA A 232 0.06 30.38 -5.78
C ALA A 232 0.70 30.39 -4.38
N LYS A 233 0.53 29.31 -3.61
CA LYS A 233 1.19 29.18 -2.30
C LYS A 233 2.69 28.92 -2.44
N LEU A 234 3.09 28.08 -3.40
CA LEU A 234 4.51 27.84 -3.69
C LEU A 234 5.23 29.11 -4.13
N ALA A 235 4.63 29.91 -5.02
CA ALA A 235 5.21 31.17 -5.49
C ALA A 235 5.50 32.14 -4.33
N LYS A 236 4.57 32.27 -3.37
CA LYS A 236 4.78 33.08 -2.15
C LYS A 236 5.93 32.58 -1.29
N ILE A 237 6.08 31.26 -1.16
CA ILE A 237 7.19 30.66 -0.39
C ILE A 237 8.52 30.95 -1.12
N ILE A 238 8.56 30.84 -2.45
CA ILE A 238 9.77 31.15 -3.23
C ILE A 238 10.16 32.63 -3.05
N GLU A 239 9.20 33.55 -3.15
CA GLU A 239 9.42 34.99 -2.93
C GLU A 239 9.97 35.28 -1.53
N MET A 240 9.43 34.64 -0.49
CA MET A 240 9.94 34.77 0.89
C MET A 240 11.35 34.17 1.06
N VAL A 241 11.66 33.06 0.38
CA VAL A 241 13.01 32.47 0.38
C VAL A 241 14.02 33.37 -0.31
N GLU A 242 13.64 34.01 -1.43
CA GLU A 242 14.46 34.98 -2.14
C GLU A 242 14.66 36.27 -1.33
N ALA A 243 13.63 36.72 -0.61
CA ALA A 243 13.70 37.87 0.29
C ALA A 243 14.49 37.57 1.60
N GLY A 244 14.77 36.30 1.90
CA GLY A 244 15.44 35.89 3.14
C GLY A 244 14.56 36.03 4.40
N ASP A 245 13.23 36.07 4.24
CA ASP A 245 12.29 36.27 5.36
C ASP A 245 12.04 34.95 6.11
N VAL A 246 12.92 34.65 7.07
CA VAL A 246 12.84 33.43 7.89
C VAL A 246 11.59 33.41 8.77
N ASP A 247 11.19 34.55 9.31
CA ASP A 247 10.02 34.65 10.21
C ASP A 247 8.72 34.45 9.43
N GLY A 248 8.61 35.05 8.24
CA GLY A 248 7.48 34.84 7.33
C GLY A 248 7.36 33.38 6.87
N LEU A 249 8.48 32.72 6.58
CA LEU A 249 8.49 31.29 6.24
C LEU A 249 7.99 30.42 7.41
N ARG A 250 8.43 30.69 8.65
CA ARG A 250 7.99 29.93 9.83
C ARG A 250 6.50 30.17 10.15
N ALA A 251 6.01 31.39 9.95
CA ALA A 251 4.61 31.76 10.19
C ALA A 251 3.63 31.09 9.21
N MET A 252 4.07 30.70 8.01
CA MET A 252 3.23 29.99 7.05
C MET A 252 2.97 28.53 7.47
N GLU A 253 1.85 28.30 8.16
CA GLU A 253 1.41 26.94 8.52
C GLU A 253 0.87 26.18 7.29
N ILE A 254 1.57 25.10 6.90
CA ILE A 254 1.16 24.22 5.80
C ILE A 254 0.69 22.88 6.36
N LYS A 255 -0.61 22.62 6.32
CA LYS A 255 -1.18 21.33 6.75
C LYS A 255 -0.76 20.19 5.79
N PRO A 256 -0.08 19.14 6.27
CA PRO A 256 0.47 18.09 5.41
C PRO A 256 -0.56 17.02 5.03
N THR A 257 -1.65 17.42 4.36
CA THR A 257 -2.79 16.54 4.02
C THR A 257 -2.54 15.68 2.78
N SER A 258 -1.78 16.17 1.79
CA SER A 258 -1.48 15.44 0.55
C SER A 258 -0.02 15.59 0.12
N SER A 259 0.38 14.97 -1.00
CA SER A 259 1.77 14.97 -1.47
C SER A 259 2.30 16.38 -1.78
N SER A 260 1.48 17.29 -2.32
CA SER A 260 1.91 18.66 -2.65
C SER A 260 2.15 19.54 -1.41
N PRO A 261 1.24 19.64 -0.42
CA PRO A 261 1.51 20.31 0.85
C PRO A 261 2.71 19.74 1.60
N LYS A 262 2.93 18.42 1.57
CA LYS A 262 4.13 17.79 2.15
C LYS A 262 5.42 18.24 1.47
N ALA A 263 5.41 18.41 0.15
CA ALA A 263 6.57 18.91 -0.59
C ALA A 263 6.88 20.39 -0.29
N MET A 264 5.84 21.24 -0.18
CA MET A 264 6.00 22.66 0.19
C MET A 264 6.52 22.81 1.63
N LEU A 265 6.00 22.03 2.57
CA LEU A 265 6.46 22.03 3.97
C LEU A 265 7.95 21.68 4.04
N LYS A 266 8.36 20.62 3.33
CA LYS A 266 9.76 20.21 3.26
C LYS A 266 10.66 21.29 2.64
N PHE A 267 10.19 21.96 1.58
CA PHE A 267 10.93 23.04 0.95
C PHE A 267 11.12 24.23 1.89
N ARG A 268 10.05 24.66 2.58
CA ARG A 268 10.06 25.71 3.60
C ARG A 268 11.06 25.39 4.71
N ASP A 269 10.99 24.20 5.30
CA ASP A 269 11.84 23.81 6.42
C ASP A 269 13.32 23.78 6.03
N LEU A 270 13.63 23.25 4.84
CA LEU A 270 15.00 23.23 4.31
C LEU A 270 15.50 24.64 3.97
N ALA A 271 14.64 25.53 3.46
CA ALA A 271 15.02 26.90 3.15
C ALA A 271 15.28 27.72 4.42
N VAL A 272 14.49 27.52 5.48
CA VAL A 272 14.73 28.12 6.80
C VAL A 272 16.10 27.68 7.35
N ILE A 273 16.40 26.38 7.32
CA ILE A 273 17.72 25.85 7.74
C ILE A 273 18.85 26.47 6.91
N ALA A 274 18.67 26.60 5.59
CA ALA A 274 19.68 27.17 4.71
C ALA A 274 19.92 28.67 4.95
N LEU A 275 18.86 29.44 5.16
CA LEU A 275 18.96 30.87 5.46
C LEU A 275 19.60 31.10 6.84
N GLU A 276 19.25 30.31 7.84
CA GLU A 276 19.88 30.36 9.17
C GLU A 276 21.36 29.97 9.13
N ALA A 277 21.71 28.93 8.36
CA ALA A 277 23.10 28.55 8.16
C ALA A 277 23.90 29.67 7.47
N LYS A 278 23.34 30.33 6.46
CA LYS A 278 23.97 31.50 5.82
C LYS A 278 24.14 32.67 6.78
N ALA A 279 23.13 32.96 7.60
CA ALA A 279 23.18 34.06 8.57
C ALA A 279 24.21 33.80 9.69
N ASN A 280 24.40 32.54 10.10
CA ASN A 280 25.39 32.16 11.11
C ASN A 280 26.82 32.00 10.56
N ALA A 281 26.98 31.85 9.25
CA ALA A 281 28.28 31.71 8.59
C ALA A 281 28.85 33.05 8.07
N ALA A 282 28.06 34.12 8.08
CA ALA A 282 28.44 35.49 7.75
C ALA A 282 28.86 36.25 9.01
#